data_AF-A0A556UEC4-F1
#
_entry.id   AF-A0A556UEC4-F1
#
_cell.length_a   1.000
_cell.length_b   1.000
_cell.length_c   1.000
_cell.angle_alpha   90.00
_cell.angle_beta   90.00
_cell.angle_gamma   90.00
#
_symmetry.space_group_name_H-M   'P 1'
#
loop_
_entity.id
_entity.type
_entity.pdbx_description
1 polymer ?
#
loop_
_entity_poly.entity_id
_entity_poly.type
_entity_poly.pdbx_seq_one_letter_code
_entity_poly.pdbx_strand_id
1 'polypeptide(L)'
;MFRKDNIVKIIIGVALLIAAFVIIGSAVFPRNRFEYVSMRDRINPLISQTTSYAKVQKGTQSYDNVQAIDSKTGKNLSYRLDHVGGYDPSREYISINHKGQYVKEITYISKTKYEQAQK
;
A
#
# COMPACT_ATOMS: atom_id res chain seq x y z
N MET A 1 39.91 20.04 -33.07
CA MET A 1 39.99 18.56 -33.21
C MET A 1 40.11 17.95 -31.81
N PHE A 2 39.06 17.34 -31.27
CA PHE A 2 39.14 16.70 -29.96
C PHE A 2 40.02 15.45 -30.05
N ARG A 3 41.05 15.32 -29.19
CA ARG A 3 41.85 14.09 -29.10
C ARG A 3 40.93 12.94 -28.69
N LYS A 4 41.07 11.79 -29.37
CA LYS A 4 40.30 10.56 -29.11
C LYS A 4 40.33 10.18 -27.61
N ASP A 5 41.45 10.43 -26.95
CA ASP A 5 41.66 10.21 -25.51
C ASP A 5 40.71 11.04 -24.63
N ASN A 6 40.38 12.26 -25.05
CA ASN A 6 39.44 13.13 -24.32
C ASN A 6 37.99 12.66 -24.50
N ILE A 7 37.65 12.15 -25.68
CA ILE A 7 36.32 11.59 -25.96
C ILE A 7 36.08 10.34 -25.11
N VAL A 8 37.06 9.45 -25.01
CA VAL A 8 36.96 8.22 -24.18
C VAL A 8 36.78 8.58 -22.70
N LYS A 9 37.52 9.55 -22.17
CA LYS A 9 37.38 10.01 -20.77
C LYS A 9 36.00 10.62 -20.49
N ILE A 10 35.45 11.40 -21.42
CA ILE A 10 34.10 11.97 -21.29
C ILE A 10 33.05 10.86 -21.26
N ILE A 11 33.14 9.87 -22.16
CA ILE A 11 32.19 8.74 -22.20
C ILE A 11 32.22 7.95 -20.90
N ILE A 12 33.41 7.65 -20.37
CA ILE A 12 33.56 6.95 -19.08
C ILE A 12 32.96 7.78 -17.94
N GLY A 13 33.23 9.09 -17.91
CA GLY A 13 32.66 10.00 -16.91
C GLY A 13 31.13 10.05 -16.94
N VAL A 14 30.54 10.13 -18.14
CA VAL A 14 29.07 10.11 -18.33
C VAL A 14 28.49 8.76 -17.92
N ALA A 15 29.12 7.64 -18.28
CA ALA A 15 28.66 6.30 -17.90
C ALA A 15 28.66 6.12 -16.36
N LEU A 16 29.70 6.61 -15.68
CA LEU A 16 29.78 6.58 -14.21
C LEU A 16 28.71 7.46 -13.55
N LEU A 17 28.42 8.64 -14.11
CA LEU A 17 27.34 9.52 -13.63
C LEU A 17 25.96 8.86 -13.77
N ILE A 18 25.69 8.23 -14.92
CA ILE A 18 24.43 7.50 -15.16
C ILE A 18 24.31 6.33 -14.17
N ALA A 19 25.39 5.54 -13.99
CA ALA A 19 25.40 4.44 -13.03
C ALA A 19 25.13 4.92 -11.60
N ALA A 20 25.73 6.03 -11.16
CA ALA A 20 25.47 6.62 -9.86
C ALA A 20 24.00 7.07 -9.70
N PHE A 21 23.40 7.66 -10.73
CA PHE A 21 22.00 8.07 -10.72
C PHE A 21 21.03 6.88 -10.60
N VAL A 22 21.33 5.77 -11.27
CA VAL A 22 20.55 4.52 -11.19
C VAL A 22 20.68 3.88 -9.80
N ILE A 23 21.86 3.92 -9.18
CA ILE A 23 22.09 3.40 -7.83
C ILE A 23 21.34 4.25 -6.80
N ILE A 24 21.42 5.58 -6.88
CA ILE A 24 20.70 6.49 -5.97
C ILE A 24 19.18 6.36 -6.16
N GLY A 25 18.71 6.31 -7.42
CA GLY A 25 17.30 6.08 -7.71
C GLY A 25 16.81 4.74 -7.14
N SER A 26 17.53 3.66 -7.36
CA SER A 26 17.14 2.33 -6.84
C SER A 26 17.27 2.20 -5.31
N ALA A 27 18.09 3.00 -4.64
CA ALA A 27 18.19 3.02 -3.18
C ALA A 27 17.10 3.86 -2.49
N VAL A 28 16.55 4.88 -3.17
CA VAL A 28 15.50 5.76 -2.63
C VAL A 28 14.09 5.21 -2.90
N PHE A 29 13.87 4.56 -4.05
CA PHE A 29 12.54 4.12 -4.49
C PHE A 29 11.90 2.87 -3.84
N PRO A 30 12.58 1.99 -3.08
CA PRO A 30 11.92 0.81 -2.51
C PRO A 30 11.36 1.02 -1.09
N ARG A 31 11.66 2.12 -0.38
CA ARG A 31 11.30 2.21 1.05
C ARG A 31 9.79 2.31 1.33
N ASN A 32 8.99 2.92 0.45
CA ASN A 32 7.60 3.29 0.80
C ASN A 32 6.59 2.87 -0.29
N ARG A 33 6.75 1.68 -0.89
CA ARG A 33 5.81 1.15 -1.91
C ARG A 33 4.34 1.26 -1.48
N PHE A 34 4.06 0.99 -0.20
CA PHE A 34 2.72 1.11 0.39
C PHE A 34 2.17 2.53 0.36
N GLU A 35 2.95 3.52 0.80
CA GLU A 35 2.53 4.92 0.79
C GLU A 35 2.30 5.42 -0.64
N TYR A 36 3.16 5.04 -1.58
CA TYR A 36 3.03 5.47 -2.97
C TYR A 36 1.81 4.85 -3.67
N VAL A 37 1.48 3.59 -3.41
CA VAL A 37 0.26 2.96 -3.94
C VAL A 37 -0.99 3.55 -3.26
N SER A 38 -0.96 3.71 -1.94
CA SER A 38 -2.04 4.34 -1.16
C SER A 38 -2.32 5.78 -1.63
N MET A 39 -1.30 6.60 -1.87
CA MET A 39 -1.46 7.95 -2.41
C MET A 39 -2.10 7.97 -3.79
N ARG A 40 -1.71 7.04 -4.68
CA ARG A 40 -2.28 6.94 -6.03
C ARG A 40 -3.74 6.51 -5.97
N ASP A 41 -4.07 5.52 -5.15
CA ASP A 41 -5.44 5.04 -5.01
C ASP A 41 -6.35 6.10 -4.38
N ARG A 42 -5.84 6.92 -3.45
CA ARG A 42 -6.60 8.03 -2.84
C ARG A 42 -7.18 8.99 -3.88
N ILE A 43 -6.39 9.35 -4.90
CA ILE A 43 -6.77 10.35 -5.91
C ILE A 43 -7.34 9.75 -7.20
N ASN A 44 -7.25 8.43 -7.40
CA ASN A 44 -7.68 7.78 -8.63
C ASN A 44 -9.21 7.82 -8.78
N PRO A 45 -9.80 8.56 -9.74
CA PRO A 45 -11.25 8.68 -9.87
C PRO A 45 -11.94 7.35 -10.25
N LEU A 46 -11.22 6.38 -10.81
CA LEU A 46 -11.77 5.10 -11.26
C LEU A 46 -12.04 4.12 -10.11
N ILE A 47 -11.44 4.35 -8.94
CA ILE A 47 -11.65 3.50 -7.77
C ILE A 47 -12.69 4.16 -6.87
N SER A 48 -13.83 3.51 -6.67
CA SER A 48 -14.83 4.00 -5.72
C SER A 48 -14.38 3.74 -4.28
N GLN A 49 -14.73 4.67 -3.38
CA GLN A 49 -14.58 4.44 -1.94
C GLN A 49 -15.63 3.41 -1.51
N THR A 50 -15.20 2.41 -0.73
CA THR A 50 -16.07 1.34 -0.22
C THR A 50 -15.81 1.08 1.26
N THR A 51 -16.73 0.37 1.88
CA THR A 51 -16.58 -0.15 3.23
C THR A 51 -16.40 -1.66 3.16
N SER A 52 -15.39 -2.17 3.85
CA SER A 52 -15.13 -3.59 3.94
C SER A 52 -14.91 -3.99 5.40
N TYR A 53 -15.15 -5.26 5.71
CA TYR A 53 -14.93 -5.79 7.05
C TYR A 53 -13.80 -6.81 7.06
N ALA A 54 -13.01 -6.82 8.13
CA ALA A 54 -11.93 -7.77 8.31
C ALA A 54 -11.85 -8.26 9.75
N LYS A 55 -11.32 -9.48 9.90
CA LYS A 55 -10.85 -10.00 11.18
C LYS A 55 -9.33 -9.85 11.23
N VAL A 56 -8.83 -9.24 12.29
CA VAL A 56 -7.40 -8.93 12.50
C VAL A 56 -6.89 -9.56 13.80
N GLN A 57 -5.57 -9.70 13.92
CA GLN A 57 -4.93 -10.24 15.12
C GLN A 57 -5.01 -9.28 16.32
N LYS A 58 -5.17 -9.83 17.51
CA LYS A 58 -5.05 -9.09 18.78
C LYS A 58 -3.58 -8.89 19.17
N GLY A 59 -3.33 -8.00 20.12
CA GLY A 59 -1.99 -7.70 20.65
C GLY A 59 -1.16 -6.78 19.75
N THR A 60 -1.75 -6.26 18.66
CA THR A 60 -1.11 -5.30 17.77
C THR A 60 -2.14 -4.35 17.17
N GLN A 61 -1.64 -3.24 16.63
CA GLN A 61 -2.38 -2.21 15.92
C GLN A 61 -1.86 -2.03 14.48
N SER A 62 -0.95 -2.90 14.03
CA SER A 62 -0.41 -2.94 12.68
C SER A 62 -0.80 -4.25 12.04
N TYR A 63 -1.61 -4.19 10.98
CA TYR A 63 -2.12 -5.36 10.30
C TYR A 63 -1.68 -5.33 8.85
N ASP A 64 -0.82 -6.27 8.47
CA ASP A 64 -0.33 -6.39 7.11
C ASP A 64 -1.08 -7.49 6.36
N ASN A 65 -1.19 -7.34 5.04
CA ASN A 65 -1.79 -8.32 4.14
C ASN A 65 -3.20 -8.78 4.59
N VAL A 66 -4.08 -7.83 4.86
CA VAL A 66 -5.42 -8.06 5.43
C VAL A 66 -6.40 -8.50 4.34
N GLN A 67 -7.03 -9.67 4.53
CA GLN A 67 -8.21 -10.04 3.75
C GLN A 67 -9.43 -9.28 4.27
N ALA A 68 -10.06 -8.51 3.40
CA ALA A 68 -11.33 -7.88 3.72
C ALA A 68 -12.46 -8.46 2.87
N ILE A 69 -13.68 -8.29 3.38
CA ILE A 69 -14.94 -8.69 2.78
C ILE A 69 -15.71 -7.41 2.47
N ASP A 70 -16.17 -7.24 1.24
CA ASP A 70 -16.97 -6.07 0.86
C ASP A 70 -18.29 -6.07 1.65
N SER A 71 -18.59 -4.95 2.32
CA SER A 71 -19.72 -4.89 3.26
C SER A 71 -21.09 -5.00 2.58
N LYS A 72 -21.16 -4.82 1.26
CA LYS A 72 -22.41 -4.84 0.49
C LYS A 72 -22.68 -6.20 -0.12
N THR A 73 -21.63 -6.86 -0.61
CA THR A 73 -21.73 -8.12 -1.34
C THR A 73 -21.41 -9.35 -0.48
N GLY A 74 -20.74 -9.16 0.65
CA GLY A 74 -20.28 -10.24 1.52
C GLY A 74 -19.18 -11.12 0.92
N LYS A 75 -18.67 -10.75 -0.26
CA LYS A 75 -17.58 -11.46 -0.92
C LYS A 75 -16.23 -10.92 -0.47
N ASN A 76 -15.24 -11.80 -0.42
CA ASN A 76 -13.85 -11.39 -0.28
C ASN A 76 -13.49 -10.41 -1.40
N LEU A 77 -12.77 -9.34 -1.05
CA LEU A 77 -12.10 -8.52 -2.05
C LEU A 77 -11.14 -9.40 -2.88
N SER A 78 -11.02 -9.09 -4.17
CA SER A 78 -10.10 -9.76 -5.08
C SER A 78 -8.62 -9.50 -4.77
N TYR A 79 -8.35 -8.56 -3.85
CA TYR A 79 -7.03 -8.19 -3.37
C TYR A 79 -7.03 -8.13 -1.84
N ARG A 80 -5.83 -8.03 -1.28
CA ARG A 80 -5.60 -7.84 0.17
C ARG A 80 -5.12 -6.42 0.40
N LEU A 81 -5.52 -5.84 1.53
CA LEU A 81 -5.01 -4.55 1.96
C LEU A 81 -3.61 -4.75 2.50
N ASP A 82 -2.65 -4.06 1.92
CA ASP A 82 -1.24 -4.26 2.22
C ASP A 82 -0.93 -3.90 3.68
N HIS A 83 -1.51 -2.79 4.16
CA HIS A 83 -1.34 -2.31 5.52
C HIS A 83 -2.62 -1.63 6.02
N VAL A 84 -3.04 -1.97 7.24
CA VAL A 84 -4.18 -1.38 7.94
C VAL A 84 -3.76 -1.06 9.37
N GLY A 85 -3.92 0.20 9.77
CA GLY A 85 -3.71 0.63 11.14
C GLY A 85 -4.90 0.30 12.05
N GLY A 86 -4.64 0.19 13.35
CA GLY A 86 -5.62 0.00 14.41
C GLY A 86 -5.37 0.95 15.59
N TYR A 87 -6.27 0.93 16.56
CA TYR A 87 -6.15 1.74 17.78
C TYR A 87 -6.55 1.00 19.07
N ASP A 88 -7.04 -0.24 18.97
CA ASP A 88 -7.41 -1.08 20.11
C ASP A 88 -6.86 -2.51 19.90
N PRO A 89 -5.75 -2.88 20.56
CA PRO A 89 -5.13 -4.18 20.38
C PRO A 89 -5.94 -5.33 20.99
N SER A 90 -6.99 -5.05 21.77
CA SER A 90 -7.84 -6.09 22.39
C SER A 90 -8.97 -6.56 21.46
N ARG A 91 -9.27 -5.79 20.41
CA ARG A 91 -10.39 -6.03 19.49
C ARG A 91 -9.89 -6.56 18.15
N GLU A 92 -10.70 -7.42 17.51
CA GLU A 92 -10.29 -8.19 16.33
C GLU A 92 -11.18 -8.01 15.11
N TYR A 93 -12.32 -7.32 15.21
CA TYR A 93 -13.24 -7.10 14.09
C TYR A 93 -13.28 -5.63 13.73
N ILE A 94 -12.94 -5.30 12.49
CA ILE A 94 -12.85 -3.93 12.00
C ILE A 94 -13.69 -3.71 10.76
N SER A 95 -14.26 -2.52 10.67
CA SER A 95 -14.76 -1.89 9.46
C SER A 95 -13.70 -0.96 8.92
N ILE A 96 -13.44 -1.05 7.63
CA ILE A 96 -12.38 -0.33 6.93
C ILE A 96 -13.06 0.47 5.83
N ASN A 97 -12.96 1.79 5.91
CA ASN A 97 -13.38 2.69 4.85
C ASN A 97 -12.17 2.97 3.97
N HIS A 98 -12.18 2.49 2.72
CA HIS A 98 -11.00 2.50 1.87
C HIS A 98 -11.33 2.71 0.40
N LYS A 99 -10.29 3.05 -0.36
CA LYS A 99 -10.31 3.19 -1.82
C LYS A 99 -9.08 2.47 -2.34
N GLY A 100 -9.23 1.28 -2.91
CA GLY A 100 -8.08 0.43 -3.23
C GLY A 100 -7.27 0.13 -1.97
N GLN A 101 -5.96 0.37 -2.02
CA GLN A 101 -5.03 0.29 -0.88
C GLN A 101 -5.09 1.49 0.07
N TYR A 102 -5.75 2.59 -0.30
CA TYR A 102 -5.89 3.75 0.57
C TYR A 102 -6.92 3.50 1.67
N VAL A 103 -6.47 3.36 2.91
CA VAL A 103 -7.33 3.31 4.10
C VAL A 103 -7.59 4.73 4.60
N LYS A 104 -8.86 5.15 4.59
CA LYS A 104 -9.28 6.45 5.11
C LYS A 104 -9.46 6.43 6.62
N GLU A 105 -10.14 5.40 7.12
CA GLU A 105 -10.45 5.23 8.54
C GLU A 105 -10.78 3.77 8.84
N ILE A 106 -10.63 3.40 10.10
CA ILE A 106 -11.10 2.12 10.64
C ILE A 106 -11.99 2.37 11.85
N THR A 107 -12.94 1.46 12.07
CA THR A 107 -13.73 1.42 13.30
C THR A 107 -13.87 -0.03 13.76
N TYR A 108 -13.73 -0.28 15.06
CA TYR A 108 -13.96 -1.63 15.56
C TYR A 108 -15.45 -1.92 15.70
N ILE A 109 -15.87 -3.06 15.17
CA ILE A 109 -17.26 -3.53 15.16
C ILE A 109 -17.46 -4.74 16.07
N SER A 110 -18.70 -5.18 16.24
CA SER A 110 -19.02 -6.43 16.94
C SER A 110 -18.80 -7.63 16.02
N LYS A 111 -18.54 -8.80 16.63
CA LYS A 111 -18.50 -10.08 15.93
C LYS A 111 -19.79 -10.33 15.13
N THR A 112 -20.94 -10.04 15.73
CA THR A 112 -22.25 -10.20 15.08
C THR A 112 -22.36 -9.38 13.79
N LYS A 113 -21.89 -8.13 13.79
CA LYS A 113 -21.90 -7.28 12.59
C LYS A 113 -20.99 -7.84 11.50
N TYR A 114 -19.81 -8.36 11.88
CA TYR A 114 -18.89 -9.01 10.95
C TYR A 114 -19.51 -10.27 10.32
N GLU A 115 -20.14 -11.13 11.12
CA GLU A 115 -20.78 -12.37 10.66
C GLU A 115 -22.01 -12.11 9.79
N GLN A 116 -22.79 -11.06 10.08
CA GLN A 116 -23.93 -10.66 9.25
C GLN A 116 -23.51 -10.29 7.82
N ALA A 117 -22.31 -9.75 7.66
CA ALA A 117 -21.79 -9.37 6.35
C ALA A 117 -21.24 -10.56 5.54
N GLN A 118 -21.10 -11.75 6.12
CA GLN A 118 -20.63 -12.95 5.43
C GLN A 118 -21.76 -13.80 4.84
N LYS A 119 -23.01 -13.41 5.08
CA LYS A 119 -24.21 -14.11 4.62
C LYS A 119 -24.64 -13.61 3.25
#